data_AF-A0A2N1DH75-F1
#
_entry.id   AF-A0A2N1DH75-F1
#
_cell.length_a   1.000
_cell.length_b   1.000
_cell.length_c   1.000
_cell.angle_alpha   90.00
_cell.angle_beta   90.00
_cell.angle_gamma   90.00
#
_symmetry.space_group_name_H-M   'P 1'
#
loop_
_entity.id
_entity.type
_entity.pdbx_description
1 polymer ?
#
loop_
_entity_poly.entity_id
_entity_poly.type
_entity_poly.pdbx_seq_one_letter_code
_entity_poly.pdbx_strand_id
1 'polypeptide(L)'
;MSEKTAINIVLLILTIISVFCLSALLVTNLDKFEDKNSIFALINIGIFWKIYLGMKRYFLETDFGRIEPSGLKLLEFSLFRFF
;
A
#
# COMPACT_ATOMS: atom_id res chain seq x y z
N MET A 1 11.46 -13.07 -16.49
CA MET A 1 10.48 -12.14 -15.88
C MET A 1 11.18 -10.81 -15.69
N SER A 2 10.62 -9.68 -16.15
CA SER A 2 11.27 -8.38 -15.92
C SER A 2 11.02 -7.92 -14.47
N GLU A 3 11.94 -7.15 -13.89
CA GLU A 3 11.82 -6.59 -12.52
C GLU A 3 10.47 -5.92 -12.30
N LYS A 4 9.99 -5.20 -13.31
CA LYS A 4 8.71 -4.52 -13.30
C LYS A 4 7.52 -5.47 -13.13
N THR A 5 7.56 -6.63 -13.79
CA THR A 5 6.54 -7.68 -13.61
C THR A 5 6.63 -8.28 -12.20
N ALA A 6 7.83 -8.48 -11.67
CA ALA A 6 8.02 -8.99 -10.31
C ALA A 6 7.48 -8.03 -9.25
N ILE A 7 7.77 -6.73 -9.39
CA ILE A 7 7.27 -5.67 -8.50
C ILE A 7 5.74 -5.61 -8.53
N ASN A 8 5.13 -5.66 -9.72
CA ASN A 8 3.67 -5.65 -9.85
C ASN A 8 3.02 -6.89 -9.22
N ILE A 9 3.64 -8.06 -9.33
CA ILE A 9 3.15 -9.29 -8.69
C ILE A 9 3.26 -9.18 -7.17
N VAL A 10 4.38 -8.69 -6.63
CA VAL A 10 4.56 -8.47 -5.18
C VAL A 10 3.53 -7.48 -4.65
N LEU A 11 3.30 -6.38 -5.38
CA LEU A 11 2.28 -5.39 -5.07
C LEU A 11 0.87 -5.99 -5.07
N LEU A 12 0.55 -6.84 -6.06
CA LEU A 12 -0.74 -7.53 -6.14
C LEU A 12 -0.95 -8.46 -4.95
N ILE A 13 0.06 -9.28 -4.61
CA ILE A 13 0.01 -10.21 -3.47
C ILE A 13 -0.19 -9.45 -2.17
N LEU A 14 0.57 -8.36 -1.95
CA LEU A 14 0.41 -7.53 -0.77
C LEU A 14 -0.99 -6.91 -0.67
N THR A 15 -1.56 -6.47 -1.79
CA THR A 15 -2.92 -5.93 -1.84
C THR A 15 -3.96 -6.98 -1.45
N ILE A 16 -3.83 -8.21 -1.99
CA ILE A 16 -4.73 -9.33 -1.67
C ILE A 16 -4.66 -9.67 -0.18
N ILE A 17 -3.45 -9.75 0.38
CA ILE A 17 -3.25 -10.01 1.80
C ILE A 17 -3.91 -8.92 2.64
N SER A 18 -3.73 -7.64 2.30
CA SER A 18 -4.35 -6.53 3.01
C SER A 18 -5.88 -6.55 2.96
N VAL A 19 -6.48 -6.86 1.81
CA VAL A 19 -7.94 -6.97 1.65
C VAL A 19 -8.49 -8.16 2.47
N PHE A 20 -7.79 -9.30 2.44
CA PHE A 20 -8.18 -10.47 3.20
C PHE A 20 -8.10 -10.23 4.71
N CYS A 21 -6.99 -9.64 5.18
CA CYS A 21 -6.83 -9.25 6.58
C CYS A 21 -7.90 -8.23 7.01
N LEU A 22 -8.23 -7.24 6.16
CA LEU A 22 -9.29 -6.26 6.44
C LEU A 22 -10.65 -6.94 6.61
N SER A 23 -10.99 -7.84 5.69
CA SER A 23 -12.27 -8.55 5.69
C SER A 23 -12.40 -9.45 6.93
N ALA A 24 -11.35 -10.20 7.25
CA ALA A 24 -11.32 -11.05 8.44
C ALA A 24 -11.43 -10.24 9.75
N LEU A 25 -10.78 -9.08 9.81
CA LEU A 25 -10.78 -8.22 10.99
C LEU A 25 -12.12 -7.50 11.19
N LEU A 26 -12.78 -7.10 10.11
CA LEU A 26 -14.15 -6.58 10.14
C LEU A 26 -15.13 -7.65 10.62
N VAL A 27 -15.08 -8.86 10.05
CA VAL A 27 -15.98 -9.96 10.43
C VAL A 27 -15.80 -10.37 11.89
N THR A 28 -14.57 -10.40 12.39
CA THR A 28 -14.30 -10.82 13.79
C THR A 28 -14.62 -9.74 14.83
N ASN A 29 -14.67 -8.46 14.44
CA ASN A 29 -14.89 -7.34 15.35
C ASN A 29 -16.20 -6.58 15.09
N LEU A 30 -17.10 -7.12 14.26
CA LEU A 30 -18.35 -6.46 13.87
C LEU A 30 -19.24 -6.13 15.09
N ASP A 31 -19.19 -6.95 16.14
CA ASP A 31 -19.92 -6.75 17.40
C ASP A 31 -19.13 -5.96 18.46
N LYS A 32 -17.85 -5.62 18.22
CA LYS A 32 -16.93 -5.00 19.19
C LYS A 32 -16.10 -3.87 18.58
N PHE A 33 -16.71 -3.03 17.75
CA PHE A 33 -16.05 -1.90 17.10
C PHE A 33 -15.47 -0.84 18.08
N GLU A 34 -15.65 -1.00 19.39
CA GLU A 34 -15.07 -0.17 20.44
C GLU A 34 -13.67 -0.63 20.90
N ASP A 35 -13.20 -1.81 20.49
CA ASP A 35 -11.87 -2.28 20.88
C ASP A 35 -10.78 -1.51 20.13
N LYS A 36 -9.89 -0.84 20.88
CA LYS A 36 -8.74 -0.06 20.38
C LYS A 36 -7.90 -0.80 19.34
N ASN A 37 -7.89 -2.14 19.38
CA ASN A 37 -7.20 -3.00 18.43
C ASN A 37 -7.77 -2.90 17.00
N SER A 38 -9.08 -2.76 16.85
CA SER A 38 -9.75 -2.61 15.55
C SER A 38 -9.43 -1.26 14.90
N ILE A 39 -9.35 -0.20 15.71
CA ILE A 39 -8.93 1.14 15.26
C ILE A 39 -7.46 1.12 14.82
N PHE A 40 -6.56 0.49 15.59
CA PHE A 40 -5.15 0.34 15.22
C PHE A 40 -4.97 -0.44 13.92
N ALA A 41 -5.77 -1.49 13.71
CA ALA A 41 -5.75 -2.24 12.46
C ALA A 41 -6.19 -1.39 11.27
N LEU A 42 -7.28 -0.63 11.39
CA LEU A 42 -7.74 0.29 10.35
C LEU A 42 -6.69 1.37 10.02
N ILE A 43 -6.02 1.91 11.03
CA ILE A 43 -4.93 2.89 10.84
C ILE A 43 -3.76 2.25 10.07
N ASN A 44 -3.30 1.06 10.49
CA ASN A 44 -2.21 0.36 9.80
C ASN A 44 -2.56 0.03 8.35
N ILE A 45 -3.81 -0.33 8.09
CA ILE A 45 -4.30 -0.59 6.73
C ILE A 45 -4.35 0.70 5.91
N GLY A 46 -4.80 1.81 6.49
CA GLY A 46 -4.77 3.12 5.84
C GLY A 46 -3.35 3.57 5.48
N ILE A 47 -2.40 3.38 6.40
CA ILE A 47 -0.96 3.63 6.17
C ILE A 47 -0.44 2.74 5.03
N PHE A 48 -0.77 1.44 5.05
CA PHE A 48 -0.36 0.52 3.98
C PHE A 48 -0.91 0.96 2.61
N TRP A 49 -2.20 1.28 2.52
CA TRP A 49 -2.81 1.76 1.28
C TRP A 49 -2.17 3.04 0.76
N LYS A 50 -1.81 3.96 1.65
CA LYS A 50 -1.07 5.17 1.30
C LYS A 50 0.28 4.83 0.66
N ILE A 51 1.07 3.99 1.33
CA ILE A 51 2.40 3.57 0.84
C ILE A 51 2.27 2.90 -0.53
N TYR A 52 1.28 2.03 -0.68
CA TYR A 52 0.99 1.34 -1.94
C TYR A 52 0.68 2.31 -3.09
N LEU A 53 -0.22 3.27 -2.89
CA LEU A 53 -0.59 4.25 -3.92
C LEU A 53 0.60 5.14 -4.28
N GLY A 54 1.42 5.51 -3.30
CA GLY A 54 2.66 6.23 -3.49
C GLY A 54 3.65 5.48 -4.40
N MET A 55 3.95 4.22 -4.08
CA MET A 55 4.79 3.36 -4.91
C MET A 55 4.25 3.20 -6.33
N LYS A 56 2.94 2.95 -6.47
CA LYS A 56 2.30 2.80 -7.78
C LYS A 56 2.48 4.05 -8.65
N ARG A 57 2.33 5.24 -8.06
CA ARG A 57 2.54 6.51 -8.76
C ARG A 57 4.00 6.72 -9.14
N TYR A 58 4.95 6.39 -8.26
CA TYR A 58 6.38 6.42 -8.56
C TYR A 58 6.71 5.58 -9.81
N PHE A 59 6.22 4.35 -9.87
CA PHE A 59 6.48 3.48 -11.03
C PHE A 59 5.87 4.05 -12.31
N LEU A 60 4.63 4.56 -12.26
CA LEU A 60 4.00 5.24 -13.39
C LEU A 60 4.81 6.44 -13.90
N GLU A 61 5.23 7.34 -13.01
CA GLU A 61 5.99 8.55 -13.36
C GLU A 61 7.39 8.19 -13.89
N THR A 62 8.01 7.14 -13.36
CA THR A 62 9.30 6.61 -13.83
C THR A 62 9.15 6.01 -15.23
N ASP A 63 8.09 5.25 -15.47
CA ASP A 63 7.80 4.63 -16.76
C ASP A 63 7.51 5.64 -17.86
N PHE A 64 6.87 6.76 -17.52
CA PHE A 64 6.65 7.87 -18.44
C PHE A 64 7.89 8.75 -18.64
N GLY A 65 9.02 8.42 -18.00
CA GLY A 65 10.27 9.19 -18.09
C GLY A 65 10.21 10.57 -17.41
N ARG A 66 9.20 10.82 -16.57
CA ARG A 66 9.00 12.10 -15.88
C ARG A 66 9.88 12.25 -14.65
N ILE A 67 10.30 11.13 -14.07
CA ILE A 67 11.25 11.10 -12.96
C ILE A 67 12.33 10.05 -13.22
N GLU A 68 13.58 10.37 -12.91
CA GLU A 68 14.64 9.37 -12.86
C GLU A 68 14.40 8.39 -11.71
N PRO A 69 14.61 7.07 -11.93
CA PRO A 69 14.46 6.07 -10.88
C PRO A 69 15.52 6.27 -9.79
N SER A 70 15.07 6.46 -8.54
CA SER A 70 15.95 6.47 -7.37
C SER A 70 15.21 5.98 -6.13
N GLY A 71 15.92 5.29 -5.23
CA GLY A 71 15.34 4.80 -3.98
C GLY A 71 14.83 5.93 -3.07
N LEU A 72 15.46 7.12 -3.16
CA LEU A 72 15.03 8.30 -2.40
C LEU A 72 13.69 8.84 -2.90
N LYS A 73 13.49 8.87 -4.22
CA LYS A 73 12.19 9.23 -4.82
C LYS A 73 11.13 8.17 -4.56
N LEU A 74 11.48 6.88 -4.56
CA LEU A 74 10.54 5.82 -4.16
C LEU A 74 10.02 6.05 -2.74
N LEU A 75 10.92 6.34 -1.79
CA LEU A 75 10.56 6.68 -0.40
C LEU A 75 9.73 7.96 -0.33
N GLU A 76 10.10 9.00 -1.07
CA GLU A 76 9.36 10.27 -1.13
C GLU A 76 7.92 10.06 -1.59
N PHE A 77 7.73 9.29 -2.67
CA PHE A 77 6.41 8.95 -3.19
C PHE A 77 5.62 8.05 -2.23
N SER A 78 6.28 7.10 -1.58
CA SER A 78 5.63 6.15 -0.67
C SER A 78 5.20 6.78 0.65
N LEU A 79 5.98 7.74 1.18
CA LEU A 79 5.80 8.24 2.53
C LEU A 79 5.27 9.69 2.58
N PHE A 80 5.64 10.54 1.62
CA PHE A 80 5.55 12.00 1.78
C PHE A 80 4.75 12.72 0.69
N ARG A 81 4.79 12.28 -0.58
CA ARG A 81 4.02 12.94 -1.66
C ARG A 81 2.54 12.60 -1.60
N PHE A 82 1.76 13.56 -1.12
CA PHE A 82 0.32 13.66 -1.30
C PHE A 82 0.00 14.64 -2.42
N PHE A 83 -0.86 14.20 -3.36
CA PHE A 83 -1.42 14.95 -4.50
C PHE A 83 -0.41 15.29 -5.62
#